data_AF-A0A9R0S009-F1
#
_entry.id   AF-A0A9R0S009-F1
#
_cell.length_a   1.000
_cell.length_b   1.000
_cell.length_c   1.000
_cell.angle_alpha   90.00
_cell.angle_beta   90.00
_cell.angle_gamma   90.00
#
_symmetry.space_group_name_H-M   'P 1'
#
loop_
_entity.id
_entity.type
_entity.pdbx_description
1 polymer ?
#
loop_
_entity_poly.entity_id
_entity_poly.type
_entity_poly.pdbx_seq_one_letter_code
_entity_poly.pdbx_strand_id
1 'polypeptide(L)'
;MEQLRTIGRELAMGSQGGWGQSKEFLDLVKSIGEARSKAEEDRIISRELDHLKRRLADPDVPRRKMKELLLRLVYAEMLGHDASFGHIHAVKMTHDESLPLKRTGYLAVALFIDERHDLVILVVNTIQKDLRSDNYLVVCAALTAASRLIGEEAIPAVLPQVVDLLAHPKEAVRKKAVMALHRFYQRSPSSVSHLVSNFRKRLCDNDPGVMGATLCPLYDLILEDPNAYKDLVVSFVNILKQVAERRLPTSYDYHQMPAPFIQVYKTIENTCCAG
;
A
#
# COMPACT_ATOMS: atom_id res chain seq x y z
N MET A 1 -6.37 -5.67 20.49
CA MET A 1 -5.94 -4.66 21.49
C MET A 1 -4.44 -4.73 21.77
N GLU A 2 -3.89 -5.89 22.10
CA GLU A 2 -2.45 -6.04 22.40
C GLU A 2 -1.56 -5.83 21.17
N GLN A 3 -1.96 -6.35 20.00
CA GLN A 3 -1.25 -6.13 18.73
C GLN A 3 -1.24 -4.65 18.29
N LEU A 4 -2.29 -3.87 18.56
CA LEU A 4 -2.33 -2.42 18.28
C LEU A 4 -1.37 -1.63 19.19
N ARG A 5 -1.23 -2.07 20.45
CA ARG A 5 -0.25 -1.52 21.40
C ARG A 5 1.19 -1.85 20.97
N THR A 6 1.42 -3.05 20.45
CA THR A 6 2.73 -3.47 19.93
C THR A 6 3.09 -2.69 18.66
N ILE A 7 2.14 -2.51 17.72
CA ILE A 7 2.34 -1.68 16.52
C ILE A 7 2.66 -0.23 16.91
N GLY A 8 1.96 0.35 17.90
CA GLY A 8 2.26 1.70 18.40
C GLY A 8 3.67 1.83 18.99
N ARG A 9 4.17 0.80 19.70
CA ARG A 9 5.55 0.75 20.22
C ARG A 9 6.59 0.52 19.14
N GLU A 10 6.32 -0.36 18.17
CA GLU A 10 7.24 -0.65 17.06
C GLU A 10 7.37 0.55 16.12
N LEU A 11 6.29 1.29 15.87
CA LEU A 11 6.32 2.56 15.13
C LEU A 11 7.13 3.64 15.87
N ALA A 12 7.20 3.59 17.20
CA ALA A 12 8.01 4.52 18.01
C ALA A 12 9.49 4.12 18.08
N MET A 13 9.80 2.81 18.06
CA MET A 13 11.14 2.26 18.30
C MET A 13 11.92 1.91 17.01
N GLY A 14 11.25 1.79 15.87
CA GLY A 14 11.80 1.25 14.62
C GLY A 14 12.54 2.22 13.69
N SER A 15 13.16 3.30 14.17
CA SER A 15 13.97 4.17 13.30
C SER A 15 15.21 4.72 13.99
N GLN A 16 16.29 3.93 13.98
CA GLN A 16 17.65 4.46 14.03
C GLN A 16 17.95 5.14 12.69
N GLY A 17 17.42 6.34 12.55
CA GLY A 17 17.58 7.23 11.41
C GLY A 17 16.71 8.44 11.70
N GLY A 18 17.31 9.62 11.85
CA GLY A 18 16.62 10.83 12.29
C GLY A 18 15.49 11.27 11.35
N TRP A 19 14.33 10.65 11.47
CA TRP A 19 13.06 11.17 10.97
C TRP A 19 12.51 12.04 12.10
N GLY A 20 12.36 13.34 11.87
CA GLY A 20 11.85 14.28 12.87
C GLY A 20 10.51 13.82 13.44
N GLN A 21 10.56 13.14 14.58
CA GLN A 21 9.40 12.61 15.28
C GLN A 21 8.65 13.80 15.91
N SER A 22 7.35 13.89 15.63
CA SER A 22 6.48 14.88 16.27
C SER A 22 6.32 14.52 17.74
N LYS A 23 6.97 15.28 18.63
CA LYS A 23 6.88 15.08 20.09
C LYS A 23 5.42 15.01 20.55
N GLU A 24 4.59 15.92 20.04
CA GLU A 24 3.15 15.96 20.35
C GLU A 24 2.39 14.71 19.89
N PHE A 25 2.83 14.02 18.82
CA PHE A 25 2.21 12.77 18.39
C PHE A 25 2.58 11.62 19.35
N LEU A 26 3.85 11.57 19.76
CA LEU A 26 4.32 10.59 20.74
C LEU A 26 3.66 10.79 22.10
N ASP A 27 3.49 12.04 22.52
CA ASP A 27 2.81 12.38 23.78
C ASP A 27 1.33 11.94 23.74
N LEU A 28 0.64 12.09 22.60
CA LEU A 28 -0.72 11.57 22.40
C LEU A 28 -0.76 10.03 22.51
N VAL A 29 0.10 9.33 21.76
CA VAL A 29 0.18 7.85 21.78
C VAL A 29 0.49 7.35 23.19
N LYS A 30 1.40 8.02 23.90
CA LYS A 30 1.72 7.70 25.30
C LYS A 30 0.52 7.90 26.22
N SER A 31 -0.17 9.03 26.13
CA SER A 31 -1.34 9.34 26.97
C SER A 31 -2.44 8.28 26.79
N ILE A 32 -2.67 7.83 25.55
CA ILE A 32 -3.63 6.77 25.24
C ILE A 32 -3.14 5.41 25.73
N GLY A 33 -1.85 5.11 25.58
CA GLY A 33 -1.25 3.87 26.09
C GLY A 33 -1.31 3.74 27.62
N GLU A 34 -1.32 4.86 28.34
CA GLU A 34 -1.42 4.94 29.80
C GLU A 34 -2.87 5.02 30.32
N ALA A 35 -3.86 5.15 29.43
CA ALA A 35 -5.27 5.20 29.82
C ALA A 35 -5.71 3.90 30.51
N ARG A 36 -6.40 4.03 31.64
CA ARG A 36 -6.83 2.92 32.51
C ARG A 36 -8.19 2.34 32.13
N SER A 37 -8.94 3.05 31.29
CA SER A 37 -10.27 2.63 30.84
C SER A 37 -10.59 3.18 29.45
N LYS A 38 -11.53 2.53 28.75
CA LYS A 38 -12.01 3.03 27.45
C LYS A 38 -12.63 4.43 27.56
N ALA A 39 -13.34 4.71 28.64
CA ALA A 39 -13.90 6.04 28.89
C ALA A 39 -12.81 7.13 29.06
N GLU A 40 -11.64 6.78 29.61
CA GLU A 40 -10.50 7.70 29.71
C GLU A 40 -9.85 7.93 28.34
N GLU A 41 -9.62 6.86 27.58
CA GLU A 41 -9.16 6.93 26.19
C GLU A 41 -10.06 7.82 25.32
N ASP A 42 -11.38 7.61 25.39
CA ASP A 42 -12.36 8.36 24.62
C ASP A 42 -12.35 9.86 24.99
N ARG A 43 -12.14 10.21 26.27
CA ARG A 43 -12.00 11.60 26.71
C ARG A 43 -10.72 12.24 26.18
N ILE A 44 -9.60 11.51 26.17
CA ILE A 44 -8.33 12.00 25.64
C ILE A 44 -8.48 12.28 24.14
N ILE A 45 -9.02 11.32 23.38
CA ILE A 45 -9.23 11.48 21.93
C ILE A 45 -10.21 12.60 21.62
N SER A 46 -11.32 12.70 22.35
CA SER A 46 -12.30 13.77 22.12
C SER A 46 -11.67 15.16 22.27
N ARG A 47 -10.85 15.36 23.32
CA ARG A 47 -10.11 16.61 23.53
C ARG A 47 -9.13 16.89 22.39
N GLU A 48 -8.43 15.86 21.93
CA GLU A 48 -7.48 16.00 20.82
C GLU A 48 -8.22 16.34 19.52
N LEU A 49 -9.35 15.69 19.22
CA LEU A 49 -10.15 16.00 18.03
C LEU A 49 -10.65 17.45 18.03
N ASP A 50 -11.09 17.99 19.17
CA ASP A 50 -11.48 19.41 19.27
C ASP A 50 -10.30 20.37 19.09
N HIS A 51 -9.09 19.96 19.50
CA HIS A 51 -7.87 20.70 19.21
C HIS A 51 -7.52 20.64 17.71
N LEU A 52 -7.56 19.46 17.10
CA LEU A 52 -7.27 19.24 15.68
C LEU A 52 -8.25 20.00 14.78
N LYS A 53 -9.55 19.99 15.08
CA LYS A 53 -10.57 20.77 14.36
C LYS A 53 -10.21 22.26 14.28
N ARG A 54 -9.82 22.86 15.41
CA ARG A 54 -9.40 24.27 15.47
C ARG A 54 -8.12 24.53 14.69
N ARG A 55 -7.13 23.65 14.81
CA ARG A 55 -5.85 23.79 14.10
C ARG A 55 -5.99 23.59 12.59
N LEU A 56 -6.86 22.71 12.11
CA LEU A 56 -7.06 22.51 10.67
C LEU A 56 -7.83 23.65 10.00
N ALA A 57 -8.66 24.36 10.76
CA ALA A 57 -9.36 25.56 10.29
C ALA A 57 -8.43 26.78 10.13
N ASP A 58 -7.25 26.76 10.77
CA ASP A 58 -6.25 27.82 10.70
C ASP A 58 -5.52 27.78 9.33
N PRO A 59 -5.64 28.81 8.48
CA PRO A 59 -5.02 28.84 7.16
C PRO A 59 -3.50 28.98 7.22
N ASP A 60 -2.94 29.46 8.34
CA ASP A 60 -1.52 29.78 8.47
C ASP A 60 -0.69 28.58 8.98
N VAL A 61 -1.29 27.40 9.08
CA VAL A 61 -0.57 26.21 9.54
C VAL A 61 0.54 25.84 8.54
N PRO A 62 1.81 25.81 8.98
CA PRO A 62 2.91 25.38 8.14
C PRO A 62 2.69 23.94 7.64
N ARG A 63 3.04 23.68 6.38
CA ARG A 63 2.84 22.37 5.73
C ARG A 63 3.39 21.19 6.54
N ARG A 64 4.54 21.38 7.20
CA ARG A 64 5.14 20.36 8.08
C ARG A 64 4.27 20.05 9.30
N LYS A 65 3.66 21.07 9.92
CA LYS A 65 2.72 20.88 11.04
C LYS A 65 1.42 20.24 10.56
N MET A 66 0.94 20.60 9.36
CA MET A 66 -0.24 19.96 8.76
C MET A 66 -0.07 18.45 8.64
N LYS A 67 1.13 17.98 8.27
CA LYS A 67 1.47 16.54 8.26
C LYS A 67 1.25 15.88 9.61
N GLU A 68 1.70 16.52 10.69
CA GLU A 68 1.60 16.00 12.06
C GLU A 68 0.16 15.97 12.56
N LEU A 69 -0.64 16.98 12.21
CA LEU A 69 -2.07 17.02 12.51
C LEU A 69 -2.81 15.88 11.81
N LEU A 70 -2.54 15.65 10.51
CA LEU A 70 -3.14 14.53 9.79
C LEU A 70 -2.75 13.16 10.35
N LEU A 71 -1.50 12.98 10.79
CA LEU A 71 -1.09 11.72 11.42
C LEU A 71 -1.84 11.45 12.75
N ARG A 72 -2.12 12.50 13.53
CA ARG A 72 -2.97 12.38 14.73
C ARG A 72 -4.41 12.06 14.40
N LEU A 73 -4.97 12.64 13.34
CA LEU A 73 -6.30 12.27 12.85
C LEU A 73 -6.37 10.81 12.41
N VAL A 74 -5.38 10.36 11.63
CA VAL A 74 -5.24 8.95 11.23
C VAL A 74 -5.25 8.04 12.45
N TYR A 75 -4.54 8.43 13.51
CA TYR A 75 -4.52 7.65 14.75
C TYR A 75 -5.87 7.64 15.47
N ALA A 76 -6.57 8.77 15.56
CA ALA A 76 -7.89 8.84 16.16
C ALA A 76 -8.92 7.98 15.39
N GLU A 77 -8.86 7.98 14.05
CA GLU A 77 -9.77 7.19 13.23
C GLU A 77 -9.47 5.68 13.30
N MET A 78 -8.20 5.28 13.41
CA MET A 78 -7.82 3.89 13.69
C MET A 78 -8.34 3.39 15.05
N LEU A 79 -8.58 4.30 16.01
CA LEU A 79 -9.23 3.99 17.29
C LEU A 79 -10.76 3.99 17.21
N GLY A 80 -11.33 4.27 16.04
CA GLY A 80 -12.77 4.25 15.76
C GLY A 80 -13.50 5.57 15.99
N HIS A 81 -12.79 6.68 16.13
CA HIS A 81 -13.41 8.00 16.29
C HIS A 81 -13.57 8.72 14.94
N ASP A 82 -14.69 9.42 14.75
CA ASP A 82 -14.95 10.17 13.53
C ASP A 82 -13.99 11.37 13.36
N ALA A 83 -13.25 11.35 12.26
CA ALA A 83 -12.32 12.40 11.83
C ALA A 83 -12.66 12.95 10.43
N SER A 84 -13.92 12.83 9.99
CA SER A 84 -14.43 13.27 8.68
C SER A 84 -14.04 14.71 8.29
N PHE A 85 -13.99 15.62 9.25
CA PHE A 85 -13.53 17.01 9.06
C PHE A 85 -12.10 17.12 8.48
N GLY A 86 -11.27 16.10 8.69
CA GLY A 86 -9.89 16.02 8.20
C GLY A 86 -9.74 15.47 6.77
N HIS A 87 -10.78 14.85 6.21
CA HIS A 87 -10.67 14.12 4.93
C HIS A 87 -10.22 15.02 3.78
N ILE A 88 -10.82 16.22 3.67
CA ILE A 88 -10.45 17.18 2.62
C ILE A 88 -9.00 17.66 2.76
N HIS A 89 -8.47 17.75 3.98
CA HIS A 89 -7.08 18.14 4.23
C HIS A 89 -6.11 17.04 3.80
N ALA A 90 -6.48 15.76 3.98
CA ALA A 90 -5.73 14.63 3.45
C ALA A 90 -5.67 14.65 1.91
N VAL A 91 -6.80 14.90 1.25
CA VAL A 91 -6.87 15.05 -0.21
C VAL A 91 -6.02 16.23 -0.68
N LYS A 92 -6.10 17.40 -0.01
CA LYS A 92 -5.23 18.54 -0.36
C LYS A 92 -3.74 18.18 -0.24
N MET A 93 -3.37 17.34 0.72
CA MET A 93 -1.99 16.93 0.91
C MET A 93 -1.47 15.99 -0.18
N THR A 94 -2.33 15.20 -0.85
CA THR A 94 -1.90 14.38 -2.00
C THR A 94 -1.43 15.25 -3.17
N HIS A 95 -1.87 16.51 -3.24
CA HIS A 95 -1.49 17.44 -4.29
C HIS A 95 -0.16 18.17 -4.01
N ASP A 96 0.40 18.03 -2.80
CA ASP A 96 1.65 18.70 -2.45
C ASP A 96 2.83 18.14 -3.27
N GLU A 97 3.79 19.00 -3.63
CA GLU A 97 4.97 18.63 -4.43
C GLU A 97 6.02 17.89 -3.59
N SER A 98 6.02 18.10 -2.27
CA SER A 98 6.94 17.45 -1.34
C SER A 98 6.56 15.99 -1.15
N LEU A 99 7.43 15.08 -1.59
CA LEU A 99 7.21 13.63 -1.49
C LEU A 99 6.84 13.16 -0.07
N PRO A 100 7.49 13.61 1.03
CA PRO A 100 7.07 13.24 2.38
C PRO A 100 5.65 13.67 2.74
N LEU A 101 5.19 14.83 2.28
CA LEU A 101 3.83 15.31 2.51
C LEU A 101 2.85 14.52 1.66
N LYS A 102 3.12 14.40 0.36
CA LYS A 102 2.33 13.61 -0.58
C LYS A 102 2.13 12.16 -0.10
N ARG A 103 3.18 11.51 0.40
CA ARG A 103 3.09 10.15 0.98
C ARG A 103 2.18 10.08 2.21
N THR A 104 2.25 11.07 3.10
CA THR A 104 1.33 11.16 4.24
C THR A 104 -0.09 11.43 3.77
N GLY A 105 -0.29 12.28 2.75
CA GLY A 105 -1.59 12.48 2.11
C GLY A 105 -2.15 11.17 1.56
N TYR A 106 -1.36 10.43 0.77
CA TYR A 106 -1.77 9.14 0.20
C TYR A 106 -2.09 8.09 1.26
N LEU A 107 -1.31 8.03 2.35
CA LEU A 107 -1.61 7.15 3.49
C LEU A 107 -2.94 7.55 4.15
N ALA A 108 -3.13 8.84 4.43
CA ALA A 108 -4.33 9.33 5.08
C ALA A 108 -5.59 9.07 4.22
N VAL A 109 -5.57 9.40 2.93
CA VAL A 109 -6.72 9.11 2.05
C VAL A 109 -6.99 7.61 1.92
N ALA A 110 -5.96 6.76 1.91
CA ALA A 110 -6.17 5.32 1.88
C ALA A 110 -6.83 4.77 3.16
N LEU A 111 -6.76 5.49 4.27
CA LEU A 111 -7.39 5.10 5.54
C LEU A 111 -8.78 5.73 5.70
N PHE A 112 -8.92 7.00 5.32
CA PHE A 112 -10.13 7.82 5.49
C PHE A 112 -11.21 7.59 4.44
N ILE A 113 -10.80 7.32 3.20
CA ILE A 113 -11.67 7.42 2.04
C ILE A 113 -11.94 6.02 1.50
N ASP A 114 -13.22 5.66 1.43
CA ASP A 114 -13.70 4.52 0.67
C ASP A 114 -14.04 4.91 -0.78
N GLU A 115 -14.19 3.92 -1.66
CA GLU A 115 -14.43 4.14 -3.10
C GLU A 115 -15.74 4.85 -3.46
N ARG A 116 -16.70 4.94 -2.53
CA ARG A 116 -18.01 5.60 -2.70
C ARG A 116 -18.02 7.02 -2.17
N HIS A 117 -16.96 7.45 -1.50
CA HIS A 117 -16.86 8.79 -0.93
C HIS A 117 -16.72 9.85 -2.04
N ASP A 118 -17.43 10.97 -1.91
CA ASP A 118 -17.46 12.08 -2.89
C ASP A 118 -16.07 12.63 -3.29
N LEU A 119 -15.07 12.49 -2.41
CA LEU A 119 -13.72 13.00 -2.62
C LEU A 119 -12.84 12.09 -3.48
N VAL A 120 -13.28 10.85 -3.75
CA VAL A 120 -12.51 9.86 -4.54
C VAL A 120 -12.13 10.41 -5.90
N ILE A 121 -13.03 11.17 -6.55
CA ILE A 121 -12.79 11.76 -7.88
C ILE A 121 -11.54 12.65 -7.88
N LEU A 122 -11.35 13.46 -6.83
CA LEU A 122 -10.17 14.33 -6.69
C LEU A 122 -8.89 13.50 -6.52
N VAL A 123 -8.97 12.41 -5.75
CA VAL A 123 -7.83 11.52 -5.53
C VAL A 123 -7.49 10.75 -6.81
N VAL A 124 -8.48 10.27 -7.56
CA VAL A 124 -8.29 9.59 -8.85
C VAL A 124 -7.59 10.51 -9.85
N ASN A 125 -8.01 11.78 -9.95
CA ASN A 125 -7.34 12.76 -10.80
C ASN A 125 -5.88 12.97 -10.40
N THR A 126 -5.61 13.01 -9.09
CA THR A 126 -4.23 13.12 -8.57
C THR A 126 -3.41 11.88 -8.91
N ILE A 127 -3.97 10.67 -8.72
CA ILE A 127 -3.33 9.40 -9.07
C ILE A 127 -2.96 9.38 -10.56
N GLN A 128 -3.89 9.73 -11.45
CA GLN A 128 -3.62 9.78 -12.89
C GLN A 128 -2.44 10.69 -13.23
N LYS A 129 -2.37 11.88 -12.61
CA LYS A 129 -1.25 12.81 -12.77
C LYS A 129 0.06 12.19 -12.26
N ASP A 130 0.04 11.65 -11.05
CA ASP A 130 1.23 11.16 -10.36
C ASP A 130 1.79 9.86 -10.97
N LEU A 131 0.96 9.05 -11.63
CA LEU A 131 1.41 7.88 -12.43
C LEU A 131 2.30 8.27 -13.61
N ARG A 132 2.20 9.52 -14.09
CA ARG A 132 3.04 10.07 -15.18
C ARG A 132 4.24 10.87 -14.68
N SER A 133 4.53 10.82 -13.38
CA SER A 133 5.65 11.57 -12.80
C SER A 133 7.00 10.95 -13.16
N ASP A 134 8.00 11.80 -13.45
CA ASP A 134 9.40 11.37 -13.61
C ASP A 134 10.00 10.85 -12.29
N ASN A 135 9.42 11.23 -11.16
CA ASN A 135 9.86 10.74 -9.86
C ASN A 135 9.22 9.38 -9.57
N TYR A 136 9.99 8.30 -9.74
CA TYR A 136 9.51 6.94 -9.50
C TYR A 136 8.94 6.71 -8.08
N LEU A 137 9.36 7.49 -7.07
CA LEU A 137 8.80 7.40 -5.72
C LEU A 137 7.39 7.96 -5.61
N VAL A 138 7.07 8.98 -6.43
CA VAL A 138 5.71 9.52 -6.60
C VAL A 138 4.85 8.48 -7.31
N VAL A 139 5.35 7.89 -8.41
CA VAL A 139 4.68 6.81 -9.14
C VAL A 139 4.39 5.62 -8.22
N CYS A 140 5.35 5.19 -7.39
CA CYS A 140 5.15 4.12 -6.41
C CYS A 140 4.05 4.44 -5.39
N ALA A 141 3.95 5.69 -4.93
CA ALA A 141 2.91 6.12 -4.00
C ALA A 141 1.54 6.09 -4.68
N ALA A 142 1.45 6.61 -5.90
CA ALA A 142 0.23 6.59 -6.70
C ALA A 142 -0.25 5.17 -7.01
N LEU A 143 0.65 4.25 -7.42
CA LEU A 143 0.31 2.84 -7.65
C LEU A 143 -0.23 2.15 -6.39
N THR A 144 0.35 2.47 -5.23
CA THR A 144 -0.09 1.89 -3.95
C THR A 144 -1.48 2.40 -3.57
N ALA A 145 -1.74 3.70 -3.77
CA ALA A 145 -3.06 4.28 -3.58
C ALA A 145 -4.07 3.73 -4.60
N ALA A 146 -3.65 3.50 -5.85
CA ALA A 146 -4.49 2.97 -6.92
C ALA A 146 -5.05 1.58 -6.59
N SER A 147 -4.22 0.69 -6.03
CA SER A 147 -4.65 -0.63 -5.57
C SER A 147 -5.73 -0.60 -4.48
N ARG A 148 -5.92 0.53 -3.79
CA ARG A 148 -6.89 0.63 -2.69
C ARG A 148 -8.11 1.47 -3.03
N LEU A 149 -7.91 2.59 -3.71
CA LEU A 149 -8.93 3.64 -3.87
C LEU A 149 -9.66 3.60 -5.21
N ILE A 150 -9.11 2.94 -6.22
CA ILE A 150 -9.74 2.89 -7.55
C ILE A 150 -10.85 1.84 -7.53
N GLY A 151 -12.10 2.31 -7.56
CA GLY A 151 -13.29 1.51 -7.81
C GLY A 151 -13.40 1.07 -9.27
N GLU A 152 -14.30 0.13 -9.56
CA GLU A 152 -14.51 -0.46 -10.89
C GLU A 152 -14.68 0.59 -11.99
N GLU A 153 -15.55 1.58 -11.76
CA GLU A 153 -15.85 2.68 -12.70
C GLU A 153 -14.61 3.52 -13.08
N ALA A 154 -13.62 3.61 -12.18
CA ALA A 154 -12.43 4.43 -12.38
C ALA A 154 -11.24 3.64 -12.96
N ILE A 155 -11.33 2.30 -13.03
CA ILE A 155 -10.26 1.44 -13.58
C ILE A 155 -9.87 1.88 -15.00
N PRO A 156 -10.81 2.07 -15.96
CA PRO A 156 -10.45 2.43 -17.33
C PRO A 156 -9.63 3.72 -17.44
N ALA A 157 -9.79 4.66 -16.50
CA ALA A 157 -9.10 5.94 -16.51
C ALA A 157 -7.61 5.85 -16.10
N VAL A 158 -7.23 4.82 -15.33
CA VAL A 158 -5.84 4.62 -14.83
C VAL A 158 -5.14 3.42 -15.47
N LEU A 159 -5.92 2.49 -16.04
CA LEU A 159 -5.43 1.21 -16.56
C LEU A 159 -4.32 1.37 -17.61
N PRO A 160 -4.43 2.26 -18.62
CA PRO A 160 -3.38 2.42 -19.63
C PRO A 160 -2.03 2.77 -19.00
N GLN A 161 -2.03 3.71 -18.05
CA GLN A 161 -0.80 4.12 -17.37
C GLN A 161 -0.23 3.00 -16.51
N VAL A 162 -1.06 2.21 -15.83
CA VAL A 162 -0.59 1.06 -15.05
C VAL A 162 0.05 0.01 -15.94
N VAL A 163 -0.50 -0.24 -17.14
CA VAL A 163 0.07 -1.18 -18.11
C VAL A 163 1.43 -0.70 -18.62
N ASP A 164 1.56 0.58 -18.97
CA ASP A 164 2.84 1.16 -19.41
C ASP A 164 3.94 1.01 -18.33
N LEU A 165 3.55 1.19 -17.06
CA LEU A 165 4.45 1.09 -15.92
C LEU A 165 4.96 -0.35 -15.64
N LEU A 166 4.38 -1.38 -16.25
CA LEU A 166 4.93 -2.75 -16.20
C LEU A 166 6.30 -2.85 -16.89
N ALA A 167 6.63 -1.93 -17.79
CA ALA A 167 7.91 -1.86 -18.48
C ALA A 167 8.86 -0.78 -17.90
N HIS A 168 8.50 -0.16 -16.78
CA HIS A 168 9.28 0.93 -16.18
C HIS A 168 10.71 0.49 -15.79
N PRO A 169 11.76 1.33 -15.96
CA PRO A 169 13.15 0.95 -15.68
C PRO A 169 13.38 0.54 -14.21
N LYS A 170 12.66 1.16 -13.26
CA LYS A 170 12.74 0.83 -11.83
C LYS A 170 11.87 -0.38 -11.47
N GLU A 171 12.49 -1.39 -10.88
CA GLU A 171 11.86 -2.63 -10.41
C GLU A 171 10.78 -2.38 -9.35
N ALA A 172 10.99 -1.41 -8.45
CA ALA A 172 9.98 -1.03 -7.45
C ALA A 172 8.67 -0.54 -8.07
N VAL A 173 8.73 0.10 -9.24
CA VAL A 173 7.55 0.55 -10.00
C VAL A 173 6.89 -0.64 -10.68
N ARG A 174 7.66 -1.48 -11.41
CA ARG A 174 7.12 -2.68 -12.07
C ARG A 174 6.42 -3.60 -11.09
N LYS A 175 7.03 -3.85 -9.92
CA LYS A 175 6.45 -4.67 -8.84
C LYS A 175 5.09 -4.14 -8.39
N LYS A 176 4.98 -2.83 -8.19
CA LYS A 176 3.72 -2.20 -7.77
C LYS A 176 2.69 -2.14 -8.91
N ALA A 177 3.12 -1.99 -10.15
CA ALA A 177 2.25 -2.02 -11.32
C ALA A 177 1.62 -3.41 -11.50
N VAL A 178 2.39 -4.49 -11.29
CA VAL A 178 1.85 -5.86 -11.27
C VAL A 178 0.77 -6.02 -10.20
N MET A 179 1.00 -5.53 -8.99
CA MET A 179 0.02 -5.61 -7.90
C MET A 179 -1.21 -4.74 -8.12
N ALA A 180 -1.06 -3.55 -8.72
CA ALA A 180 -2.18 -2.71 -9.10
C ALA A 180 -3.03 -3.38 -10.20
N LEU A 181 -2.39 -3.94 -11.23
CA LEU A 181 -3.09 -4.65 -12.29
C LEU A 181 -3.80 -5.90 -11.76
N HIS A 182 -3.17 -6.67 -10.88
CA HIS A 182 -3.79 -7.82 -10.22
C HIS A 182 -5.03 -7.41 -9.43
N ARG A 183 -4.96 -6.30 -8.69
CA ARG A 183 -6.11 -5.79 -7.97
C ARG A 183 -7.24 -5.33 -8.89
N PHE A 184 -6.92 -4.74 -10.04
CA PHE A 184 -7.93 -4.38 -11.04
C PHE A 184 -8.58 -5.62 -11.65
N TYR A 185 -7.82 -6.68 -11.90
CA TYR A 185 -8.36 -7.96 -12.33
C TYR A 185 -9.36 -8.52 -11.33
N GLN A 186 -9.01 -8.54 -10.03
CA GLN A 186 -9.91 -9.01 -8.96
C GLN A 186 -11.20 -8.19 -8.84
N ARG A 187 -11.20 -6.93 -9.28
CA ARG A 187 -12.37 -6.03 -9.19
C ARG A 187 -13.23 -6.04 -10.44
N SER A 188 -12.60 -5.96 -11.60
CA SER A 188 -13.28 -5.93 -12.90
C SER A 188 -12.50 -6.82 -13.88
N PRO A 189 -12.71 -8.15 -13.83
CA PRO A 189 -12.03 -9.09 -14.71
C PRO A 189 -12.23 -8.72 -16.18
N SER A 190 -13.45 -8.33 -16.57
CA SER A 190 -13.81 -7.90 -17.93
C SER A 190 -12.89 -6.80 -18.47
N SER A 191 -12.50 -5.84 -17.62
CA SER A 191 -11.61 -4.73 -17.98
C SER A 191 -10.16 -5.17 -18.16
N VAL A 192 -9.73 -6.29 -17.59
CA VAL A 192 -8.31 -6.69 -17.48
C VAL A 192 -7.97 -8.02 -18.14
N SER A 193 -8.94 -8.88 -18.48
CA SER A 193 -8.69 -10.23 -19.02
C SER A 193 -7.75 -10.25 -20.24
N HIS A 194 -7.84 -9.24 -21.11
CA HIS A 194 -6.97 -9.12 -22.29
C HIS A 194 -5.49 -8.80 -21.94
N LEU A 195 -5.21 -8.33 -20.73
CA LEU A 195 -3.90 -7.94 -20.23
C LEU A 195 -3.22 -9.03 -19.39
N VAL A 196 -3.90 -10.16 -19.15
CA VAL A 196 -3.37 -11.30 -18.37
C VAL A 196 -2.05 -11.84 -18.93
N SER A 197 -1.86 -11.76 -20.25
CA SER A 197 -0.59 -12.13 -20.90
C SER A 197 0.62 -11.33 -20.39
N ASN A 198 0.42 -10.13 -19.83
CA ASN A 198 1.49 -9.35 -19.25
C ASN A 198 2.05 -9.97 -17.96
N PHE A 199 1.23 -10.68 -17.17
CA PHE A 199 1.74 -11.42 -16.01
C PHE A 199 2.73 -12.50 -16.45
N ARG A 200 2.43 -13.25 -17.52
CA ARG A 200 3.37 -14.25 -18.06
C ARG A 200 4.72 -13.62 -18.43
N LYS A 201 4.71 -12.43 -19.05
CA LYS A 201 5.95 -11.70 -19.40
C LYS A 201 6.73 -11.23 -18.17
N ARG A 202 6.05 -10.90 -17.06
CA ARG A 202 6.70 -10.43 -15.81
C ARG A 202 7.20 -11.57 -14.93
N LEU A 203 6.77 -12.81 -15.15
CA LEU A 203 7.31 -13.98 -14.46
C LEU A 203 8.82 -14.15 -14.71
N CYS A 204 9.29 -13.74 -15.89
CA CYS A 204 10.69 -13.78 -16.29
C CYS A 204 11.41 -12.43 -16.11
N ASP A 205 10.95 -11.56 -15.21
CA ASP A 205 11.64 -10.30 -14.92
C ASP A 205 13.02 -10.54 -14.29
N ASN A 206 13.98 -9.67 -14.59
CA ASN A 206 15.34 -9.76 -14.05
C ASN A 206 15.39 -9.52 -12.54
N ASP A 207 14.43 -8.76 -12.00
CA ASP A 207 14.33 -8.54 -10.56
C ASP A 207 13.48 -9.63 -9.90
N PRO A 208 14.02 -10.36 -8.90
CA PRO A 208 13.28 -11.42 -8.22
C PRO A 208 12.05 -10.93 -7.46
N GLY A 209 11.99 -9.65 -7.10
CA GLY A 209 10.87 -9.04 -6.40
C GLY A 209 9.69 -8.78 -7.33
N VAL A 210 9.94 -8.42 -8.59
CA VAL A 210 8.91 -8.31 -9.64
C VAL A 210 8.41 -9.70 -10.05
N MET A 211 9.33 -10.65 -10.25
CA MET A 211 8.99 -12.06 -10.50
C MET A 211 8.11 -12.61 -9.37
N GLY A 212 8.52 -12.43 -8.10
CA GLY A 212 7.77 -12.88 -6.93
C GLY A 212 6.38 -12.25 -6.83
N ALA A 213 6.25 -10.95 -7.10
CA ALA A 213 4.94 -10.29 -7.14
C ALA A 213 4.04 -10.84 -8.24
N THR A 214 4.61 -11.33 -9.35
CA THR A 214 3.84 -11.91 -10.46
C THR A 214 3.23 -13.26 -10.12
N LEU A 215 3.74 -13.95 -9.09
CA LEU A 215 3.16 -15.22 -8.64
C LEU A 215 1.74 -15.05 -8.08
N CYS A 216 1.41 -13.91 -7.45
CA CYS A 216 0.06 -13.68 -6.91
C CYS A 216 -1.05 -13.70 -7.99
N PRO A 217 -0.97 -12.88 -9.06
CA PRO A 217 -2.00 -12.93 -10.11
C PRO A 217 -2.00 -14.26 -10.85
N LEU A 218 -0.84 -14.88 -11.08
CA LEU A 218 -0.79 -16.18 -11.76
C LEU A 218 -1.44 -17.29 -10.93
N TYR A 219 -1.31 -17.25 -9.60
CA TYR A 219 -1.99 -18.20 -8.72
C TYR A 219 -3.50 -18.12 -8.89
N ASP A 220 -4.10 -16.92 -8.77
CA ASP A 220 -5.55 -16.72 -8.94
C ASP A 220 -6.03 -17.23 -10.32
N LEU A 221 -5.27 -16.91 -11.38
CA LEU A 221 -5.60 -17.34 -12.75
C LEU A 221 -5.48 -18.85 -12.98
N ILE A 222 -4.49 -19.49 -12.35
CA ILE A 222 -4.28 -20.95 -12.44
C ILE A 222 -5.40 -21.69 -11.71
N LEU A 223 -5.91 -21.16 -10.59
CA LEU A 223 -7.06 -21.73 -9.90
C LEU A 223 -8.33 -21.71 -10.76
N GLU A 224 -8.49 -20.69 -11.61
CA GLU A 224 -9.64 -20.58 -12.51
C GLU A 224 -9.55 -21.52 -13.73
N ASP A 225 -8.39 -21.59 -14.40
CA ASP A 225 -8.15 -22.52 -15.51
C ASP A 225 -6.73 -23.12 -15.49
N PRO A 226 -6.52 -24.26 -14.81
CA PRO A 226 -5.21 -24.89 -14.74
C PRO A 226 -4.65 -25.29 -16.11
N ASN A 227 -5.50 -25.62 -17.08
CA ASN A 227 -5.05 -26.13 -18.38
C ASN A 227 -4.38 -25.04 -19.21
N ALA A 228 -4.87 -23.80 -19.13
CA ALA A 228 -4.29 -22.67 -19.85
C ALA A 228 -2.85 -22.34 -19.43
N TYR A 229 -2.40 -22.74 -18.24
CA TYR A 229 -1.09 -22.34 -17.68
C TYR A 229 -0.10 -23.50 -17.49
N LYS A 230 -0.40 -24.69 -18.02
CA LYS A 230 0.52 -25.85 -17.95
C LYS A 230 1.89 -25.58 -18.56
N ASP A 231 1.96 -24.70 -19.55
CA ASP A 231 3.20 -24.26 -20.18
C ASP A 231 4.14 -23.52 -19.21
N LEU A 232 3.61 -22.90 -18.15
CA LEU A 232 4.40 -22.18 -17.14
C LEU A 232 5.10 -23.10 -16.14
N VAL A 233 4.78 -24.39 -16.09
CA VAL A 233 5.40 -25.35 -15.17
C VAL A 233 6.92 -25.36 -15.31
N VAL A 234 7.42 -25.30 -16.55
CA VAL A 234 8.88 -25.24 -16.82
C VAL A 234 9.49 -23.97 -16.21
N SER A 235 8.82 -22.83 -16.36
CA SER A 235 9.25 -21.55 -15.77
C SER A 235 9.28 -21.63 -14.25
N PHE A 236 8.24 -22.16 -13.61
CA PHE A 236 8.20 -22.31 -12.14
C PHE A 236 9.30 -23.24 -11.62
N VAL A 237 9.56 -24.36 -12.31
CA VAL A 237 10.67 -25.27 -11.96
C VAL A 237 12.02 -24.57 -12.11
N ASN A 238 12.22 -23.78 -13.15
CA ASN A 238 13.46 -23.02 -13.35
C ASN A 238 13.67 -21.96 -12.27
N ILE A 239 12.61 -21.27 -11.84
CA ILE A 239 12.66 -20.33 -10.72
C ILE A 239 13.05 -21.07 -9.44
N LEU A 240 12.41 -22.21 -9.16
CA LEU A 240 12.73 -23.00 -7.96
C LEU A 240 14.16 -23.52 -7.97
N LYS A 241 14.70 -23.94 -9.12
CA LYS A 241 16.11 -24.31 -9.27
C LYS A 241 17.03 -23.15 -8.93
N GLN A 242 16.77 -21.96 -9.47
CA GLN A 242 17.57 -20.76 -9.15
C GLN A 242 17.57 -20.45 -7.66
N VAL A 243 16.43 -20.62 -6.98
CA VAL A 243 16.31 -20.45 -5.53
C VAL A 243 17.11 -21.52 -4.78
N ALA A 244 16.94 -22.80 -5.13
CA ALA A 244 17.63 -23.92 -4.48
C ALA A 244 19.16 -23.86 -4.66
N GLU A 245 19.62 -23.41 -5.83
CA GLU A 245 21.02 -23.21 -6.17
C GLU A 245 21.59 -21.87 -5.67
N ARG A 246 20.81 -21.09 -4.89
CA ARG A 246 21.19 -19.77 -4.33
C ARG A 246 21.70 -18.78 -5.39
N ARG A 247 21.12 -18.79 -6.58
CA ARG A 247 21.46 -17.86 -7.68
C ARG A 247 20.81 -16.48 -7.54
N LEU A 248 19.86 -16.32 -6.63
CA LEU A 248 19.24 -15.03 -6.33
C LEU A 248 20.16 -14.16 -5.45
N PRO A 249 19.99 -12.83 -5.46
CA PRO A 249 20.76 -11.94 -4.57
C PRO A 249 20.58 -12.31 -3.10
N THR A 250 21.65 -12.19 -2.32
CA THR A 250 21.66 -12.50 -0.87
C THR A 250 20.68 -11.66 -0.05
N SER A 251 20.20 -10.54 -0.58
CA SER A 251 19.11 -9.75 0.02
C SER A 251 17.78 -10.52 0.10
N TYR A 252 17.63 -11.62 -0.63
CA TYR A 252 16.48 -12.51 -0.58
C TYR A 252 16.69 -13.71 0.37
N ASP A 253 17.87 -13.86 0.98
CA ASP A 253 18.10 -14.87 2.01
C ASP A 253 17.48 -14.42 3.34
N TYR A 254 16.67 -15.28 3.95
CA TYR A 254 16.04 -15.03 5.24
C TYR A 254 16.40 -16.16 6.20
N HIS A 255 17.13 -15.85 7.28
CA HIS A 255 17.66 -16.84 8.22
C HIS A 255 18.31 -18.07 7.54
N GLN A 256 19.19 -17.81 6.57
CA GLN A 256 19.89 -18.84 5.77
C GLN A 256 19.00 -19.67 4.83
N MET A 257 17.70 -19.37 4.75
CA MET A 257 16.77 -19.92 3.77
C MET A 257 16.73 -19.02 2.53
N PRO A 258 17.01 -19.51 1.32
CA PRO A 258 16.98 -18.68 0.12
C PRO A 258 15.55 -18.37 -0.33
N ALA A 259 15.18 -17.10 -0.38
CA ALA A 259 13.90 -16.61 -0.90
C ALA A 259 12.65 -17.41 -0.48
N PRO A 260 12.42 -17.66 0.84
CA PRO A 260 11.34 -18.54 1.29
C PRO A 260 9.97 -18.10 0.78
N PHE A 261 9.71 -16.80 0.69
CA PHE A 261 8.41 -16.29 0.21
C PHE A 261 8.15 -16.59 -1.27
N ILE A 262 9.19 -16.67 -2.10
CA ILE A 262 9.06 -17.10 -3.50
C ILE A 262 8.77 -18.61 -3.56
N GLN A 263 9.36 -19.39 -2.65
CA GLN A 263 9.10 -20.83 -2.54
C GLN A 263 7.68 -21.14 -2.01
N VAL A 264 7.21 -20.38 -1.02
CA VAL A 264 5.97 -20.64 -0.27
C VAL A 264 4.70 -20.39 -1.08
N TYR A 265 4.74 -19.69 -2.21
CA TYR A 265 3.59 -19.70 -3.14
C TYR A 265 3.23 -21.12 -3.63
N LYS A 266 4.05 -22.13 -3.35
CA LYS A 266 3.74 -23.57 -3.51
C LYS A 266 3.01 -24.21 -2.30
N THR A 267 3.04 -23.62 -1.11
CA THR A 267 2.66 -24.31 0.14
C THR A 267 1.23 -24.03 0.60
N ILE A 268 0.54 -23.00 0.10
CA ILE A 268 -0.83 -22.69 0.53
C ILE A 268 -1.87 -23.70 -0.03
N GLU A 269 -1.50 -24.55 -1.00
CA GLU A 269 -2.37 -25.66 -1.45
C GLU A 269 -2.21 -26.96 -0.64
N ASN A 270 -1.11 -27.18 0.09
CA ASN A 270 -0.94 -28.44 0.83
C ASN A 270 -1.72 -28.51 2.16
N THR A 271 -2.39 -27.42 2.56
CA THR A 271 -3.25 -27.38 3.75
C THR A 271 -4.75 -27.26 3.42
N CYS A 272 -5.11 -26.91 2.18
CA CYS A 272 -6.52 -26.76 1.77
C CYS A 272 -7.00 -27.85 0.79
N CYS A 273 -6.12 -28.65 0.20
CA CYS A 273 -6.51 -29.80 -0.65
C CYS A 273 -6.30 -31.18 0.01
N ALA A 274 -6.12 -31.20 1.33
CA ALA A 274 -6.23 -32.41 2.15
C ALA A 274 -7.44 -32.26 3.10
N GLY A 275 -8.63 -32.37 2.51
CA GLY A 275 -9.92 -32.36 3.19
C GLY A 275 -11.02 -32.76 2.22
#